data_AF-A0A7C3P369-F1
#
_entry.id   AF-A0A7C3P369-F1
#
_cell.length_a   1.000
_cell.length_b   1.000
_cell.length_c   1.000
_cell.angle_alpha   90.00
_cell.angle_beta   90.00
_cell.angle_gamma   90.00
#
_symmetry.space_group_name_H-M   'P 1'
#
loop_
_entity.id
_entity.type
_entity.pdbx_description
1 polymer ?
#
loop_
_entity_poly.entity_id
_entity_poly.type
_entity_poly.pdbx_seq_one_letter_code
_entity_poly.pdbx_strand_id
1 'polypeptide(L)'
;MKILQLFSNWKWTGPADPTLNLCKELEKRGHEVILAYQKPPLPVEDSIERRVRVAGVRATDQFRLNHAIKVYHPQFLWSNLRDILDLTRYLRQEEFDILNVHHSHGHIVGGIAARRCGYP
;
A
#
# COMPACT_ATOMS: atom_id res chain seq x y z
N MET A 1 -8.87 -6.99 14.20
CA MET A 1 -7.60 -7.12 13.48
C MET A 1 -7.31 -5.82 12.75
N LYS A 2 -6.06 -5.39 12.76
CA LYS A 2 -5.55 -4.23 12.04
C LYS A 2 -4.87 -4.68 10.75
N ILE A 3 -5.34 -4.20 9.61
CA ILE A 3 -5.01 -4.72 8.28
C ILE A 3 -4.45 -3.59 7.42
N LEU A 4 -3.24 -3.81 6.89
CA LEU A 4 -2.64 -2.94 5.89
C LEU A 4 -2.89 -3.51 4.50
N GLN A 5 -3.65 -2.80 3.68
CA GLN A 5 -3.87 -3.13 2.27
C GLN A 5 -2.84 -2.36 1.43
N LEU A 6 -1.93 -3.05 0.75
CA LEU A 6 -0.85 -2.45 -0.02
C LEU A 6 -1.19 -2.44 -1.51
N PHE A 7 -1.51 -1.26 -2.04
CA PHE A 7 -1.88 -1.03 -3.44
C PHE A 7 -0.84 -0.16 -4.15
N SER A 8 0.14 -0.80 -4.79
CA SER A 8 1.29 -0.12 -5.42
C SER A 8 0.99 0.61 -6.73
N ASN A 9 -0.08 1.42 -6.76
CA ASN A 9 -0.46 2.25 -7.89
C ASN A 9 -1.23 3.49 -7.39
N TRP A 10 -1.16 4.58 -8.14
CA TRP A 10 -1.92 5.81 -7.88
C TRP A 10 -3.16 5.92 -8.78
N LYS A 11 -3.16 5.21 -9.91
CA LYS A 11 -4.21 5.28 -10.92
C LYS A 11 -5.45 4.51 -10.47
N TRP A 12 -6.62 5.08 -10.72
CA TRP A 12 -7.85 4.31 -10.67
C TRP A 12 -7.85 3.31 -11.83
N THR A 13 -7.74 2.01 -11.50
CA THR A 13 -7.62 0.91 -12.47
C THR A 13 -8.58 -0.21 -12.09
N GLY A 14 -8.77 -1.21 -12.97
CA GLY A 14 -9.68 -2.33 -12.70
C GLY A 14 -9.56 -2.95 -11.29
N PRO A 15 -8.35 -3.23 -10.78
CA PRO A 15 -8.19 -3.75 -9.42
C PRO A 15 -8.49 -2.76 -8.29
N ALA A 16 -8.52 -1.45 -8.55
CA ALA A 16 -8.68 -0.43 -7.51
C ALA A 16 -10.08 -0.46 -6.86
N ASP A 17 -11.12 -0.63 -7.68
CA ASP A 17 -12.51 -0.67 -7.21
C ASP A 17 -12.79 -1.84 -6.24
N PRO A 18 -12.45 -3.11 -6.58
CA PRO A 18 -12.62 -4.22 -5.65
C PRO A 18 -11.73 -4.09 -4.41
N THR A 19 -10.51 -3.53 -4.52
CA THR A 19 -9.66 -3.28 -3.34
C THR A 19 -10.30 -2.25 -2.40
N LEU A 20 -10.87 -1.17 -2.93
CA LEU A 20 -11.56 -0.16 -2.11
C LEU A 20 -12.82 -0.73 -1.45
N ASN A 21 -13.60 -1.53 -2.19
CA ASN A 21 -14.78 -2.20 -1.65
C ASN A 21 -14.39 -3.23 -0.57
N LEU A 22 -13.30 -3.99 -0.76
CA LEU A 22 -12.75 -4.87 0.26
C LEU A 22 -12.43 -4.12 1.56
N CYS A 23 -11.81 -2.94 1.46
CA CYS A 23 -11.50 -2.13 2.64
C CYS A 23 -12.78 -1.79 3.43
N LYS A 24 -13.82 -1.30 2.74
CA LYS A 24 -15.10 -0.95 3.36
C LYS A 24 -15.78 -2.15 4.02
N GLU A 25 -15.81 -3.29 3.34
CA GLU A 25 -16.46 -4.48 3.87
C GLU A 25 -15.70 -5.08 5.07
N LEU A 26 -14.38 -4.96 5.10
CA LEU A 26 -13.58 -5.32 6.27
C LEU A 26 -13.81 -4.36 7.44
N GLU A 27 -13.88 -3.06 7.19
CA GLU A 27 -14.24 -2.06 8.22
C GLU A 27 -15.63 -2.33 8.82
N LYS A 28 -16.63 -2.62 7.97
CA LYS A 28 -17.99 -3.01 8.41
C LYS A 28 -18.02 -4.25 9.30
N ARG A 29 -17.05 -5.16 9.12
CA ARG A 29 -16.88 -6.37 9.95
C ARG A 29 -16.13 -6.09 11.27
N GLY A 30 -15.77 -4.84 11.54
CA GLY A 30 -15.07 -4.43 12.77
C GLY A 30 -13.55 -4.54 12.69
N HIS A 31 -12.97 -4.65 11.49
CA HIS A 31 -11.52 -4.58 11.32
C HIS A 31 -11.05 -3.13 11.18
N GLU A 32 -9.86 -2.83 11.69
CA GLU A 32 -9.20 -1.56 11.40
C GLU A 32 -8.42 -1.73 10.10
N VAL A 33 -8.79 -0.99 9.05
CA VAL A 33 -8.17 -1.15 7.73
C VAL A 33 -7.50 0.15 7.32
N ILE A 34 -6.28 0.05 6.79
CA ILE A 34 -5.58 1.17 6.21
C ILE A 34 -5.16 0.80 4.79
N LEU A 35 -5.55 1.61 3.81
CA LEU A 35 -5.10 1.46 2.43
C LEU A 35 -3.82 2.27 2.19
N ALA A 36 -2.70 1.60 1.99
CA ALA A 36 -1.46 2.22 1.53
C ALA A 36 -1.41 2.25 0.01
N TYR A 37 -1.20 3.42 -0.58
CA TYR A 37 -1.15 3.59 -2.03
C TYR A 37 -0.02 4.52 -2.47
N GLN A 38 0.33 4.46 -3.76
CA GLN A 38 1.31 5.38 -4.33
C GLN A 38 0.70 6.78 -4.46
N LYS A 39 1.37 7.82 -3.95
CA LYS A 39 0.96 9.20 -4.21
C LYS A 39 1.07 9.52 -5.72
N PRO A 40 0.05 10.13 -6.35
CA PRO A 40 0.16 10.54 -7.74
C PRO A 40 1.28 11.58 -7.91
N PRO A 41 2.08 11.51 -8.99
CA PRO A 41 3.20 12.44 -9.21
C PRO A 41 2.75 13.87 -9.54
N LEU A 42 1.52 14.01 -10.03
CA LEU A 42 0.87 15.27 -10.34
C LEU A 42 -0.59 15.20 -9.86
N PRO A 43 -1.23 16.33 -9.53
CA PRO A 43 -2.66 16.36 -9.27
C PRO A 43 -3.43 15.84 -10.49
N VAL A 44 -4.19 14.76 -10.31
CA VAL A 44 -4.98 14.12 -11.37
C VAL A 44 -6.41 13.93 -10.91
N GLU A 45 -7.36 14.09 -11.83
CA GLU A 45 -8.78 14.02 -11.51
C GLU A 45 -9.26 12.63 -11.10
N ASP A 46 -8.73 11.56 -11.71
CA ASP A 46 -9.11 10.18 -11.39
C ASP A 46 -7.92 9.41 -10.81
N SER A 47 -7.87 9.40 -9.47
CA SER A 47 -6.82 8.78 -8.68
C SER A 47 -7.39 8.00 -7.50
N ILE A 48 -6.60 7.07 -6.98
CA ILE A 48 -6.87 6.38 -5.71
C ILE A 48 -7.10 7.42 -4.60
N GLU A 49 -6.24 8.43 -4.51
CA GLU A 49 -6.35 9.52 -3.53
C GLU A 49 -7.75 10.14 -3.49
N ARG A 50 -8.27 10.57 -4.66
CA ARG A 50 -9.61 11.16 -4.74
C ARG A 50 -10.69 10.15 -4.32
N ARG A 51 -10.58 8.91 -4.78
CA ARG A 51 -11.60 7.86 -4.60
C ARG A 51 -11.70 7.44 -3.14
N VAL A 52 -10.56 7.26 -2.49
CA VAL A 52 -10.44 6.98 -1.06
C VAL A 52 -11.03 8.12 -0.22
N ARG A 53 -10.69 9.38 -0.54
CA ARG A 53 -11.22 10.55 0.16
C ARG A 53 -12.75 10.63 0.06
N VAL A 54 -13.30 10.43 -1.14
CA VAL A 54 -14.76 10.40 -1.36
C VAL A 54 -15.41 9.22 -0.63
N ALA A 55 -14.73 8.08 -0.60
CA ALA A 55 -15.21 6.87 0.05
C ALA A 55 -15.13 6.89 1.58
N GLY A 56 -14.40 7.84 2.17
CA GLY A 56 -14.20 7.92 3.63
C GLY A 56 -13.33 6.78 4.20
N VAL A 57 -12.53 6.10 3.36
CA VAL A 57 -11.67 4.99 3.78
C VAL A 57 -10.37 5.53 4.35
N ARG A 58 -9.89 4.95 5.46
CA ARG A 58 -8.58 5.30 6.04
C ARG A 58 -7.45 4.88 5.10
N ALA A 59 -6.52 5.78 4.83
CA ALA A 59 -5.44 5.52 3.89
C ALA A 59 -4.17 6.33 4.18
N THR A 60 -3.06 5.88 3.59
CA THR A 60 -1.75 6.55 3.68
C THR A 60 -1.05 6.53 2.32
N ASP A 61 -0.37 7.63 2.00
CA ASP A 61 0.43 7.83 0.79
C ASP A 61 1.92 8.06 1.12
N GLN A 62 2.34 7.72 2.35
CA GLN A 62 3.70 7.98 2.85
C GLN A 62 4.80 7.14 2.17
N PHE A 63 4.40 6.14 1.37
CA PHE A 63 5.30 5.22 0.68
C PHE A 63 5.42 5.56 -0.80
N ARG A 64 6.56 5.26 -1.43
CA ARG A 64 6.75 5.55 -2.86
C ARG A 64 6.00 4.56 -3.75
N LEU A 65 6.01 3.28 -3.37
CA LEU A 65 5.34 2.16 -4.02
C LEU A 65 5.43 2.22 -5.55
N ASN A 66 6.64 2.46 -6.04
CA ASN A 66 6.89 2.66 -7.46
C ASN A 66 6.48 1.42 -8.27
N HIS A 67 5.44 1.56 -9.08
CA HIS A 67 4.89 0.48 -9.89
C HIS A 67 5.87 -0.08 -10.95
N ALA A 68 6.89 0.67 -11.35
CA ALA A 68 7.80 0.28 -12.44
C ALA A 68 9.15 -0.21 -11.92
N ILE A 69 9.40 -1.53 -11.97
CA ILE A 69 10.75 -2.07 -11.76
C ILE A 69 11.64 -1.66 -12.93
N LYS A 70 12.56 -0.73 -12.67
CA LYS A 70 13.66 -0.43 -13.58
C LYS A 70 14.97 -0.84 -12.93
N VAL A 71 15.31 -2.13 -13.03
CA VAL A 71 16.51 -2.73 -12.40
C VAL A 71 17.80 -2.00 -12.77
N TYR A 72 17.83 -1.41 -13.97
CA TYR A 72 18.99 -0.68 -14.50
C TYR A 72 19.16 0.75 -13.95
N HIS A 73 18.24 1.23 -13.09
CA HIS A 73 18.34 2.56 -12.49
C HIS A 73 18.70 2.46 -11.00
N PRO A 74 19.90 2.93 -10.57
CA PRO A 74 20.34 2.87 -9.18
C PRO A 74 19.36 3.53 -8.20
N GLN A 75 18.76 4.65 -8.60
CA GLN A 75 17.75 5.37 -7.81
C GLN A 75 16.54 4.50 -7.45
N PHE A 76 16.18 3.54 -8.32
CA PHE A 76 15.07 2.62 -8.07
C PHE A 76 15.40 1.67 -6.92
N LEU A 77 16.62 1.12 -6.86
CA LEU A 77 17.06 0.25 -5.76
C LEU A 77 17.02 0.97 -4.42
N TRP A 78 17.54 2.19 -4.35
CA TRP A 78 17.48 3.03 -3.14
C TRP A 78 16.05 3.32 -2.70
N SER A 79 15.14 3.60 -3.66
CA SER A 79 13.74 3.87 -3.35
C SER A 79 13.01 2.67 -2.76
N ASN A 80 13.24 1.45 -3.29
CA ASN A 80 12.63 0.23 -2.74
C ASN A 80 13.23 -0.14 -1.40
N LEU A 81 14.55 0.02 -1.21
CA LEU A 81 15.18 -0.24 0.09
C LEU A 81 14.58 0.69 1.16
N ARG A 82 14.38 1.96 0.83
CA ARG A 82 13.73 2.90 1.74
C ARG A 82 12.27 2.54 2.02
N ASP A 83 11.51 2.16 1.01
CA ASP A 83 10.14 1.68 1.20
C ASP A 83 10.08 0.39 2.06
N ILE A 84 11.03 -0.55 1.90
CA ILE A 84 11.13 -1.73 2.76
C ILE A 84 11.36 -1.31 4.21
N LEU A 85 12.30 -0.39 4.46
CA LEU A 85 12.60 0.08 5.82
C LEU A 85 11.44 0.84 6.44
N ASP A 86 10.82 1.74 5.68
CA ASP A 86 9.69 2.55 6.13
C ASP A 86 8.46 1.67 6.38
N LEU A 87 8.19 0.70 5.50
CA LEU A 87 7.11 -0.27 5.68
C LEU A 87 7.37 -1.20 6.87
N THR A 88 8.60 -1.71 7.04
CA THR A 88 8.99 -2.52 8.21
C THR A 88 8.75 -1.72 9.51
N ARG A 89 9.16 -0.45 9.53
CA ARG A 89 8.95 0.41 10.70
C ARG A 89 7.47 0.63 10.98
N TYR A 90 6.70 0.93 9.94
CA TYR A 90 5.27 1.18 10.05
C TYR A 90 4.50 -0.06 10.54
N LEU A 91 4.82 -1.24 9.98
CA LEU A 91 4.22 -2.52 10.40
C LEU A 91 4.42 -2.78 11.90
N ARG A 92 5.63 -2.51 12.41
CA ARG A 92 5.96 -2.71 13.84
C ARG A 92 5.32 -1.65 14.75
N GLN A 93 5.39 -0.38 14.36
CA GLN A 93 4.90 0.73 15.20
C GLN A 93 3.38 0.70 15.35
N GLU A 94 2.68 0.39 14.27
CA GLU A 94 1.23 0.35 14.26
C GLU A 94 0.67 -1.02 14.66
N GLU A 95 1.51 -2.02 14.86
CA GLU A 95 1.14 -3.39 15.27
C GLU A 95 0.07 -3.98 14.34
N PHE A 96 0.32 -3.98 13.04
CA PHE A 96 -0.62 -4.60 12.09
C PHE A 96 -0.69 -6.12 12.31
N ASP A 97 -1.87 -6.72 12.14
CA ASP A 97 -2.02 -8.18 12.18
C ASP A 97 -1.78 -8.80 10.79
N ILE A 98 -2.19 -8.08 9.74
CA ILE A 98 -2.15 -8.59 8.35
C ILE A 98 -1.60 -7.51 7.42
N LEU A 99 -0.62 -7.89 6.60
CA LEU A 99 -0.25 -7.17 5.38
C LEU A 99 -0.82 -7.92 4.18
N ASN A 100 -1.78 -7.31 3.47
CA ASN A 100 -2.33 -7.85 2.23
C ASN A 100 -1.87 -7.03 1.03
N VAL A 101 -1.34 -7.68 0.00
CA VAL A 101 -0.70 -7.04 -1.14
C VAL A 101 -1.43 -7.36 -2.43
N HIS A 102 -1.74 -6.34 -3.23
CA HIS A 102 -2.61 -6.48 -4.42
C HIS A 102 -1.87 -6.56 -5.75
N HIS A 103 -0.59 -6.15 -5.79
CA HIS A 103 0.19 -6.09 -7.03
C HIS A 103 1.48 -6.89 -6.91
N SER A 104 1.86 -7.60 -7.98
CA SER A 104 3.07 -8.42 -8.10
C SER A 104 4.33 -7.71 -7.59
N HIS A 105 4.52 -6.43 -7.94
CA HIS A 105 5.66 -5.63 -7.49
C HIS A 105 5.65 -5.36 -5.99
N GLY A 106 4.47 -5.09 -5.43
CA GLY A 106 4.28 -4.89 -4.00
C GLY A 106 4.67 -6.12 -3.20
N HIS A 107 4.60 -7.34 -3.76
CA HIS A 107 4.95 -8.56 -3.02
C HIS A 107 6.43 -8.64 -2.66
N ILE A 108 7.32 -8.04 -3.46
CA ILE A 108 8.76 -8.01 -3.13
C ILE A 108 8.98 -7.08 -1.93
N VAL A 109 8.52 -5.83 -2.02
CA VAL A 109 8.69 -4.84 -0.95
C VAL A 109 7.94 -5.27 0.31
N GLY A 110 6.67 -5.64 0.16
CA GLY A 110 5.78 -6.09 1.22
C GLY A 110 6.24 -7.39 1.86
N GLY A 111 6.62 -8.39 1.05
CA GLY A 111 7.09 -9.68 1.55
C GLY A 111 8.40 -9.57 2.34
N ILE A 112 9.37 -8.78 1.86
CA ILE A 112 10.60 -8.52 2.60
C ILE A 112 10.31 -7.77 3.91
N ALA A 113 9.44 -6.77 3.89
CA ALA A 113 9.07 -6.01 5.09
C ALA A 113 8.33 -6.88 6.12
N ALA A 114 7.37 -7.70 5.68
CA ALA A 114 6.65 -8.64 6.52
C ALA A 114 7.59 -9.68 7.16
N ARG A 115 8.46 -10.30 6.37
CA ARG A 115 9.48 -11.24 6.88
C ARG A 115 10.38 -10.61 7.93
N ARG A 116 10.79 -9.35 7.72
CA ARG A 116 11.60 -8.59 8.70
C ARG A 116 10.86 -8.32 10.02
N CYS A 117 9.53 -8.31 10.01
CA CYS A 117 8.72 -8.10 11.21
C CYS A 117 8.28 -9.41 11.89
N GLY A 118 8.65 -10.56 11.34
CA GLY A 118 8.27 -11.86 11.91
C GLY A 118 6.83 -12.28 11.60
N TYR A 119 6.19 -11.66 10.60
CA TYR A 119 4.95 -12.22 10.06
C TYR A 119 5.24 -13.58 9.42
N PRO A 120 4.30 -14.55 9.51
CA PRO A 120 4.43 -15.86 8.90
C PRO A 120 4.60 -15.80 7.37
#